data_AF-A0A962K109-F1
#
_entry.id   AF-A0A962K109-F1
#
_cell.length_a   1.000
_cell.length_b   1.000
_cell.length_c   1.000
_cell.angle_alpha   90.00
_cell.angle_beta   90.00
_cell.angle_gamma   90.00
#
_symmetry.space_group_name_H-M   'P 1'
#
loop_
_entity.id
_entity.type
_entity.pdbx_description
1 polymer ?
#
loop_
_entity_poly.entity_id
_entity_poly.type
_entity_poly.pdbx_seq_one_letter_code
_entity_poly.pdbx_strand_id
1 'polypeptide(L)'
;MRSSRFLASFAEKAAASDELYKDWLLALNQNAIAQAGLLQGRLDQKNQRHSRLLDCGSKLVADLASKRKWRPLLVKRTRIPTNYRNWRRFVGLYPLAVIPFKWGVVRDQSRFRQQEERYLTQLPDASFQYFGAVSYSLQVNEQPAEEAFTITFPALREKISAFPYLTESDRMALLRAYSPIFALPKLEDGIVADYDSPGTPSAETFDSRKPGIYSYIDFGRFQNQITIRLNYVVWFSERPRKKGLDLLSGDLDSLVWRVHLLPNGGVLAWDTVHSCGCWYRIYPAEGMLIRPSGKFFTEPVYVGKTLLPNSPRKLLYLASGTHHIDAVRDVDRFIKTTSTVRFAPLKSYSELLAQQPPMFDSEGIVKRSKRVERWLFWPMGIISAGAMRASGSQAIAFIGKRHFDDPFLLEEVGLESESRITLKK
;
A
#
# COMPACT_ATOMS: atom_id res chain seq x y z
N MET A 1 13.57 -6.63 -19.42
CA MET A 1 12.22 -7.12 -19.08
C MET A 1 12.13 -7.37 -17.59
N ARG A 2 11.10 -6.83 -16.92
CA ARG A 2 10.90 -6.99 -15.47
C ARG A 2 9.40 -7.10 -15.18
N SER A 3 9.01 -8.10 -14.41
CA SER A 3 7.61 -8.34 -14.04
C SER A 3 7.27 -7.77 -12.67
N SER A 4 5.98 -7.61 -12.41
CA SER A 4 5.34 -7.32 -11.12
C SER A 4 4.14 -8.27 -10.97
N ARG A 5 3.53 -8.40 -9.78
CA ARG A 5 2.31 -9.22 -9.64
C ARG A 5 1.19 -8.75 -10.55
N PHE A 6 1.05 -7.43 -10.69
CA PHE A 6 0.12 -6.82 -11.64
C PHE A 6 0.41 -7.27 -13.08
N LEU A 7 1.63 -7.11 -13.59
CA LEU A 7 1.97 -7.52 -14.96
C LEU A 7 1.87 -9.04 -15.16
N ALA A 8 2.22 -9.83 -14.15
CA ALA A 8 2.10 -11.28 -14.18
C ALA A 8 0.64 -11.74 -14.31
N SER A 9 -0.33 -10.97 -13.77
CA SER A 9 -1.76 -11.31 -13.86
C SER A 9 -2.31 -11.34 -15.28
N PHE A 10 -1.62 -10.70 -16.23
CA PHE A 10 -2.00 -10.72 -17.64
C PHE A 10 -1.33 -11.84 -18.43
N ALA A 11 -0.33 -12.54 -17.87
CA ALA A 11 0.55 -13.42 -18.64
C ALA A 11 -0.20 -14.50 -19.43
N GLU A 12 -1.16 -15.19 -18.80
CA GLU A 12 -1.96 -16.24 -19.44
C GLU A 12 -2.88 -15.67 -20.53
N LYS A 13 -3.58 -14.57 -20.24
CA LYS A 13 -4.45 -13.89 -21.22
C LYS A 13 -3.66 -13.33 -22.40
N ALA A 14 -2.49 -12.76 -22.13
CA ALA A 14 -1.61 -12.22 -23.15
C ALA A 14 -1.08 -13.32 -24.07
N ALA A 15 -0.79 -14.51 -23.56
CA ALA A 15 -0.28 -15.62 -24.36
C ALA A 15 -1.26 -16.11 -25.44
N ALA A 16 -2.56 -15.85 -25.28
CA ALA A 16 -3.62 -16.29 -26.18
C ALA A 16 -3.69 -15.52 -27.51
N SER A 17 -3.06 -14.34 -27.62
CA SER A 17 -3.06 -13.51 -28.84
C SER A 17 -1.66 -12.95 -29.09
N ASP A 18 -1.23 -12.93 -30.35
CA ASP A 18 0.07 -12.35 -30.73
C ASP A 18 0.15 -10.85 -30.43
N GLU A 19 -0.97 -10.15 -30.62
CA GLU A 19 -1.08 -8.72 -30.33
C GLU A 19 -0.97 -8.47 -28.82
N LEU A 20 -1.79 -9.14 -28.01
CA LEU A 20 -1.75 -9.00 -26.56
C LEU A 20 -0.41 -9.46 -25.97
N TYR A 21 0.22 -10.48 -26.55
CA TYR A 21 1.53 -10.94 -26.12
C TYR A 21 2.61 -9.88 -26.36
N LYS A 22 2.66 -9.30 -27.57
CA LYS A 22 3.61 -8.21 -27.88
C LYS A 22 3.38 -7.01 -26.97
N ASP A 23 2.12 -6.68 -26.74
CA ASP A 23 1.72 -5.56 -25.88
C ASP A 23 2.09 -5.78 -24.41
N TRP A 24 1.89 -6.99 -23.89
CA TRP A 24 2.39 -7.38 -22.57
C TRP A 24 3.93 -7.33 -22.46
N LEU A 25 4.65 -7.72 -23.52
CA LEU A 25 6.11 -7.59 -23.56
C LEU A 25 6.55 -6.12 -23.50
N LEU A 26 5.87 -5.20 -24.19
CA LEU A 26 6.14 -3.76 -24.07
C LEU A 26 5.98 -3.29 -22.63
N ALA A 27 4.91 -3.72 -21.96
CA ALA A 27 4.63 -3.38 -20.56
C ALA A 27 5.74 -3.87 -19.60
N LEU A 28 6.23 -5.10 -19.77
CA LEU A 28 7.36 -5.66 -19.03
C LEU A 28 8.69 -4.92 -19.30
N ASN A 29 8.87 -4.40 -20.51
CA ASN A 29 10.04 -3.61 -20.87
C ASN A 29 10.00 -2.23 -20.22
N GLN A 30 8.86 -1.53 -20.31
CA GLN A 30 8.66 -0.23 -19.66
C GLN A 30 8.90 -0.31 -18.14
N ASN A 31 8.37 -1.34 -17.48
CA ASN A 31 8.63 -1.57 -16.06
C ASN A 31 10.12 -1.82 -15.75
N ALA A 32 10.85 -2.49 -16.64
CA ALA A 32 12.30 -2.69 -16.47
C ALA A 32 13.07 -1.36 -16.56
N ILE A 33 12.72 -0.51 -17.53
CA ILE A 33 13.37 0.78 -17.75
C ILE A 33 13.08 1.74 -16.58
N ALA A 34 11.83 1.81 -16.13
CA ALA A 34 11.44 2.62 -14.98
C ALA A 34 12.25 2.25 -13.74
N GLN A 35 12.35 0.94 -13.45
CA GLN A 35 13.11 0.42 -12.30
C GLN A 35 14.62 0.63 -12.42
N ALA A 36 15.19 0.52 -13.64
CA ALA A 36 16.60 0.83 -13.88
C ALA A 36 16.90 2.31 -13.61
N GLY A 37 15.96 3.21 -13.96
CA GLY A 37 16.06 4.64 -13.68
C GLY A 37 16.14 4.98 -12.19
N LEU A 38 15.49 4.19 -11.32
CA LEU A 38 15.53 4.39 -9.87
C LEU A 38 16.90 4.05 -9.26
N LEU A 39 17.61 3.08 -9.82
CA LEU A 39 18.92 2.62 -9.33
C LEU A 39 20.08 3.51 -9.80
N GLN A 40 19.88 4.31 -10.84
CA GLN A 40 20.93 5.12 -11.48
C GLN A 40 20.96 6.57 -10.99
N GLY A 41 20.67 6.82 -9.71
CA GLY A 41 20.66 8.15 -9.12
C GLY A 41 22.03 8.84 -9.10
N ARG A 42 22.57 9.28 -10.27
CA ARG A 42 23.48 10.42 -10.52
C ARG A 42 24.11 10.41 -11.94
N LEU A 43 24.21 11.62 -12.50
CA LEU A 43 25.14 12.16 -13.53
C LEU A 43 24.86 11.93 -15.03
N ASP A 44 24.55 13.06 -15.70
CA ASP A 44 24.81 13.56 -17.07
C ASP A 44 24.61 12.69 -18.31
N GLN A 45 24.63 11.36 -18.21
CA GLN A 45 24.33 10.43 -19.31
C GLN A 45 22.91 9.86 -19.25
N LYS A 46 22.07 10.34 -18.32
CA LYS A 46 20.72 9.81 -18.05
C LYS A 46 19.86 9.74 -19.32
N ASN A 47 19.88 10.80 -20.14
CA ASN A 47 19.05 10.88 -21.33
C ASN A 47 19.53 9.95 -22.46
N GLN A 48 20.84 9.91 -22.74
CA GLN A 48 21.41 9.01 -23.76
C GLN A 48 21.31 7.54 -23.37
N ARG A 49 21.47 7.22 -22.09
CA ARG A 49 21.34 5.85 -21.59
C ARG A 49 19.87 5.40 -21.57
N HIS A 50 18.97 6.30 -21.22
CA HIS A 50 17.52 6.05 -21.28
C HIS A 50 17.03 5.83 -22.72
N SER A 51 17.44 6.65 -23.68
CA SER A 51 17.09 6.45 -25.09
C SER A 51 17.64 5.13 -25.64
N ARG A 52 18.90 4.79 -25.33
CA ARG A 52 19.47 3.47 -25.68
C ARG A 52 18.70 2.31 -25.05
N LEU A 53 18.27 2.43 -23.80
CA LEU A 53 17.46 1.40 -23.14
C LEU A 53 16.09 1.23 -23.79
N LEU A 54 15.46 2.32 -24.24
CA LEU A 54 14.21 2.27 -25.00
C LEU A 54 14.40 1.55 -26.34
N ASP A 55 15.45 1.89 -27.09
CA ASP A 55 15.77 1.28 -28.38
C ASP A 55 16.15 -0.20 -28.27
N CYS A 56 17.03 -0.54 -27.33
CA CYS A 56 17.39 -1.95 -27.07
C CYS A 56 16.17 -2.74 -26.58
N GLY A 57 15.35 -2.12 -25.74
CA GLY A 57 14.12 -2.71 -25.23
C GLY A 57 13.10 -2.99 -26.32
N SER A 58 12.89 -2.06 -27.26
CA SER A 58 11.95 -2.24 -28.37
C SER A 58 12.39 -3.36 -29.31
N LYS A 59 13.70 -3.44 -29.63
CA LYS A 59 14.29 -4.54 -30.41
C LYS A 59 14.12 -5.89 -29.71
N LEU A 60 14.37 -5.95 -28.39
CA LEU A 60 14.17 -7.16 -27.60
C LEU A 60 12.70 -7.61 -27.60
N VAL A 61 11.76 -6.67 -27.46
CA VAL A 61 10.33 -6.98 -27.53
C VAL A 61 9.94 -7.54 -28.89
N ALA A 62 10.43 -6.94 -29.99
CA ALA A 62 10.16 -7.44 -31.34
C ALA A 62 10.72 -8.85 -31.57
N ASP A 63 11.95 -9.12 -31.11
CA ASP A 63 12.59 -10.44 -31.20
C ASP A 63 11.85 -11.52 -30.39
N LEU A 64 11.42 -11.19 -29.17
CA LEU A 64 10.66 -12.12 -28.33
C LEU A 64 9.24 -12.35 -28.83
N ALA A 65 8.62 -11.34 -29.43
CA ALA A 65 7.28 -11.43 -30.00
C ALA A 65 7.24 -12.37 -31.23
N SER A 66 8.27 -12.36 -32.07
CA SER A 66 8.35 -13.21 -33.27
C SER A 66 8.64 -14.69 -32.93
N LYS A 67 9.32 -14.96 -31.82
CA LYS A 67 9.73 -16.32 -31.42
C LYS A 67 8.69 -17.00 -30.51
N ARG A 68 7.59 -17.50 -31.10
CA ARG A 68 6.51 -18.21 -30.37
C ARG A 68 7.00 -19.34 -29.44
N LYS A 69 8.11 -20.02 -29.77
CA LYS A 69 8.72 -21.07 -28.93
C LYS A 69 9.07 -20.63 -27.50
N TRP A 70 9.37 -19.35 -27.27
CA TRP A 70 9.74 -18.84 -25.94
C TRP A 70 8.55 -18.43 -25.08
N ARG A 71 7.35 -18.33 -25.67
CA ARG A 71 6.14 -17.82 -25.00
C ARG A 71 5.80 -18.59 -23.72
N PRO A 72 5.74 -19.94 -23.70
CA PRO A 72 5.43 -20.67 -22.47
C PRO A 72 6.46 -20.45 -21.35
N LEU A 73 7.74 -20.34 -21.72
CA LEU A 73 8.82 -20.07 -20.77
C LEU A 73 8.70 -18.67 -20.17
N LEU A 74 8.38 -17.66 -20.98
CA LEU A 74 8.23 -16.27 -20.53
C LEU A 74 7.00 -16.10 -19.62
N VAL A 75 5.87 -16.72 -19.96
CA VAL A 75 4.68 -16.76 -19.09
C VAL A 75 5.02 -17.39 -17.74
N LYS A 76 5.74 -18.51 -17.74
CA LYS A 76 6.16 -19.17 -16.49
C LYS A 76 7.13 -18.32 -15.67
N ARG A 77 8.11 -17.66 -16.30
CA ARG A 77 9.17 -16.88 -15.62
C ARG A 77 8.70 -15.52 -15.09
N THR A 78 7.59 -14.99 -15.58
CA THR A 78 7.06 -13.69 -15.12
C THR A 78 6.22 -13.80 -13.85
N ARG A 79 5.87 -15.02 -13.41
CA ARG A 79 5.21 -15.27 -12.12
C ARG A 79 6.12 -14.85 -10.98
N ILE A 80 5.66 -13.92 -10.15
CA ILE A 80 6.41 -13.44 -8.99
C ILE A 80 6.27 -14.45 -7.84
N PRO A 81 7.38 -14.95 -7.27
CA PRO A 81 7.32 -15.88 -6.14
C PRO A 81 6.60 -15.29 -4.93
N THR A 82 5.96 -16.14 -4.14
CA THR A 82 5.31 -15.70 -2.90
C THR A 82 6.36 -15.33 -1.85
N ASN A 83 6.15 -14.25 -1.08
CA ASN A 83 6.95 -13.90 0.11
C ASN A 83 6.82 -14.89 1.30
N TYR A 84 6.29 -16.09 1.05
CA TYR A 84 6.12 -17.18 1.99
C TYR A 84 7.05 -18.34 1.62
N ARG A 85 7.82 -18.85 2.58
CA ARG A 85 8.71 -20.00 2.43
C ARG A 85 7.99 -21.28 2.85
N ASN A 86 7.66 -22.12 1.88
CA ASN A 86 6.90 -23.36 2.13
C ASN A 86 7.63 -24.33 3.07
N TRP A 87 8.96 -24.44 2.97
CA TRP A 87 9.72 -25.34 3.85
C TRP A 87 9.60 -24.96 5.33
N ARG A 88 9.50 -23.67 5.67
CA ARG A 88 9.29 -23.21 7.05
C ARG A 88 7.92 -23.62 7.56
N ARG A 89 6.90 -23.54 6.70
CA ARG A 89 5.54 -23.98 7.05
C ARG A 89 5.49 -25.48 7.27
N PHE A 90 6.20 -26.24 6.45
CA PHE A 90 6.29 -27.68 6.61
C PHE A 90 6.99 -28.07 7.93
N VAL A 91 8.23 -27.60 8.15
CA VAL A 91 9.01 -27.90 9.37
C VAL A 91 8.35 -27.34 10.62
N GLY A 92 7.73 -26.15 10.52
CA GLY A 92 7.05 -25.49 11.63
C GLY A 92 5.64 -26.02 11.93
N LEU A 93 5.23 -27.15 11.33
CA LEU A 93 3.92 -27.77 11.55
C LEU A 93 2.76 -26.78 11.37
N TYR A 94 2.80 -26.01 10.27
CA TYR A 94 1.86 -24.92 9.97
C TYR A 94 0.38 -25.25 10.23
N PRO A 95 -0.16 -26.44 9.88
CA PRO A 95 -1.57 -26.77 10.18
C PRO A 95 -1.94 -26.66 11.66
N LEU A 96 -1.00 -26.96 12.57
CA LEU A 96 -1.19 -26.84 14.01
C LEU A 96 -0.88 -25.42 14.48
N ALA A 97 0.22 -24.84 13.98
CA ALA A 97 0.65 -23.50 14.37
C ALA A 97 -0.38 -22.42 14.00
N VAL A 98 -1.21 -22.62 12.97
CA VAL A 98 -2.28 -21.68 12.58
C VAL A 98 -3.32 -21.45 13.66
N ILE A 99 -3.61 -22.45 14.51
CA ILE A 99 -4.71 -22.38 15.48
C ILE A 99 -4.54 -21.21 16.47
N PRO A 100 -3.42 -21.11 17.22
CA PRO A 100 -3.22 -19.99 18.14
C PRO A 100 -3.08 -18.64 17.41
N PHE A 101 -2.52 -18.62 16.20
CA PHE A 101 -2.44 -17.39 15.39
C PHE A 101 -3.83 -16.88 15.01
N LYS A 102 -4.73 -17.77 14.60
CA LYS A 102 -6.11 -17.41 14.26
C LYS A 102 -6.84 -16.79 15.44
N TRP A 103 -6.66 -17.36 16.62
CA TRP A 103 -7.21 -16.79 17.85
C TRP A 103 -6.64 -15.40 18.13
N GLY A 104 -5.32 -15.21 18.01
CA GLY A 104 -4.67 -13.91 18.15
C GLY A 104 -5.21 -12.86 17.17
N VAL A 105 -5.31 -13.21 15.89
CA VAL A 105 -5.86 -12.33 14.84
C VAL A 105 -7.30 -11.92 15.16
N VAL A 106 -8.18 -12.87 15.49
CA VAL A 106 -9.58 -12.57 15.82
C VAL A 106 -9.69 -11.66 17.05
N ARG A 107 -8.88 -11.92 18.08
CA ARG A 107 -8.83 -11.09 19.29
C ARG A 107 -8.39 -9.66 18.99
N ASP A 108 -7.35 -9.47 18.17
CA ASP A 108 -6.88 -8.14 17.78
C ASP A 108 -7.93 -7.42 16.94
N GLN A 109 -8.63 -8.11 16.03
CA GLN A 109 -9.73 -7.53 15.27
C GLN A 109 -10.89 -7.08 16.17
N SER A 110 -11.25 -7.86 17.20
CA SER A 110 -12.25 -7.43 18.18
C SER A 110 -11.82 -6.19 18.95
N ARG A 111 -10.53 -6.08 19.31
CA ARG A 111 -9.99 -4.88 19.98
C ARG A 111 -10.06 -3.65 19.10
N PHE A 112 -9.65 -3.77 17.83
CA PHE A 112 -9.74 -2.66 16.88
C PHE A 112 -11.17 -2.18 16.69
N ARG A 113 -12.14 -3.10 16.65
CA ARG A 113 -13.56 -2.75 16.55
C ARG A 113 -14.02 -1.92 17.74
N GLN A 114 -13.72 -2.39 18.96
CA GLN A 114 -14.08 -1.66 20.18
C GLN A 114 -13.40 -0.29 20.25
N GLN A 115 -12.15 -0.18 19.77
CA GLN A 115 -11.42 1.09 19.74
C GLN A 115 -12.02 2.05 18.72
N GLU A 116 -12.32 1.58 17.51
CA GLU A 116 -12.98 2.37 16.46
C GLU A 116 -14.35 2.86 16.90
N GLU A 117 -15.18 2.00 17.51
CA GLU A 117 -16.48 2.40 18.06
C GLU A 117 -16.33 3.53 19.10
N ARG A 118 -15.40 3.40 20.05
CA ARG A 118 -15.15 4.44 21.07
C ARG A 118 -14.73 5.76 20.45
N TYR A 119 -13.75 5.73 19.54
CA TYR A 119 -13.26 6.93 18.86
C TYR A 119 -14.30 7.56 17.94
N LEU A 120 -15.23 6.78 17.40
CA LEU A 120 -16.33 7.31 16.59
C LEU A 120 -17.42 7.96 17.45
N THR A 121 -17.67 7.47 18.67
CA THR A 121 -18.66 8.04 19.60
C THR A 121 -18.15 9.29 20.32
N GLN A 122 -16.90 9.31 20.78
CA GLN A 122 -16.35 10.42 21.57
C GLN A 122 -14.91 10.72 21.14
N LEU A 123 -14.69 11.91 20.58
CA LEU A 123 -13.35 12.43 20.29
C LEU A 123 -12.99 13.57 21.23
N PRO A 124 -11.82 13.54 21.85
CA PRO A 124 -11.19 14.73 22.38
C PRO A 124 -10.42 15.45 21.26
N ASP A 125 -11.04 16.42 20.57
CA ASP A 125 -10.37 17.16 19.49
C ASP A 125 -9.08 17.87 19.96
N ALA A 126 -8.99 18.24 21.24
CA ALA A 126 -7.87 18.98 21.82
C ALA A 126 -6.58 18.16 22.03
N SER A 127 -6.65 16.82 21.97
CA SER A 127 -5.53 15.93 22.28
C SER A 127 -4.71 15.50 21.06
N PHE A 128 -4.87 16.15 19.91
CA PHE A 128 -4.18 15.77 18.67
C PHE A 128 -3.41 16.92 18.04
N GLN A 129 -2.30 16.57 17.40
CA GLN A 129 -1.62 17.38 16.41
C GLN A 129 -1.88 16.80 15.03
N TYR A 130 -2.33 17.63 14.10
CA TYR A 130 -2.59 17.18 12.74
C TYR A 130 -1.35 17.31 11.87
N PHE A 131 -1.11 16.31 11.03
CA PHE A 131 0.04 16.22 10.14
C PHE A 131 -0.42 15.84 8.73
N GLY A 132 0.02 16.54 7.70
CA GLY A 132 -0.46 16.32 6.33
C GLY A 132 0.46 16.88 5.25
N ALA A 133 0.22 16.53 3.99
CA ALA A 133 1.16 16.82 2.91
C ALA A 133 0.99 18.21 2.26
N VAL A 134 -0.11 18.91 2.50
CA VAL A 134 -0.52 20.04 1.64
C VAL A 134 -0.84 21.31 2.41
N SER A 135 -0.06 22.37 2.18
CA SER A 135 -0.37 23.75 2.57
C SER A 135 -1.50 24.30 1.69
N TYR A 136 -2.73 23.88 1.95
CA TYR A 136 -3.87 24.74 1.65
C TYR A 136 -4.21 25.46 2.95
N SER A 137 -4.46 26.77 2.87
CA SER A 137 -5.20 27.43 3.94
C SER A 137 -6.45 26.61 4.15
N LEU A 138 -6.65 26.08 5.36
CA LEU A 138 -7.92 25.49 5.79
C LEU A 138 -8.94 26.64 5.93
N GLN A 139 -9.22 27.33 4.83
CA GLN A 139 -10.36 28.21 4.71
C GLN A 139 -11.54 27.25 4.56
N VAL A 140 -12.18 26.94 5.70
CA VAL A 140 -13.39 26.11 5.82
C VAL A 140 -14.58 26.67 5.00
N ASN A 141 -14.39 27.82 4.34
CA ASN A 141 -15.33 28.49 3.46
C ASN A 141 -15.04 28.36 1.96
N GLU A 142 -13.95 27.70 1.56
CA GLU A 142 -13.92 27.18 0.20
C GLU A 142 -14.87 25.99 0.19
N GLN A 143 -16.04 26.17 -0.43
CA GLN A 143 -16.83 25.02 -0.89
C GLN A 143 -15.85 24.01 -1.49
N PRO A 144 -15.97 22.70 -1.21
CA PRO A 144 -15.11 21.71 -1.82
C PRO A 144 -15.12 22.06 -3.29
N ALA A 145 -13.96 22.44 -3.85
CA ALA A 145 -13.95 22.86 -5.23
C ALA A 145 -14.62 21.73 -5.99
N GLU A 146 -15.79 22.02 -6.56
CA GLU A 146 -16.40 21.23 -7.62
C GLU A 146 -15.50 21.25 -8.87
N GLU A 147 -14.20 21.56 -8.73
CA GLU A 147 -13.15 20.73 -9.30
C GLU A 147 -13.27 19.28 -8.81
N ALA A 148 -14.44 18.67 -9.10
CA ALA A 148 -14.52 17.31 -9.55
C ALA A 148 -13.34 17.14 -10.49
N PHE A 149 -12.28 16.48 -10.01
CA PHE A 149 -11.19 16.08 -10.87
C PHE A 149 -11.84 15.27 -11.98
N THR A 150 -12.06 15.90 -13.13
CA THR A 150 -12.53 15.23 -14.33
C THR A 150 -11.29 14.54 -14.88
N ILE A 151 -10.85 13.50 -14.15
CA ILE A 151 -9.73 12.68 -14.57
C ILE A 151 -10.28 11.90 -15.75
N THR A 152 -9.95 12.38 -16.93
CA THR A 152 -10.33 11.72 -18.16
C THR A 152 -9.37 10.56 -18.32
N PHE A 153 -9.78 9.40 -17.84
CA PHE A 153 -9.01 8.18 -18.04
C PHE A 153 -9.21 7.72 -19.48
N PRO A 154 -8.13 7.42 -20.23
CA PRO A 154 -8.30 6.74 -21.51
C PRO A 154 -9.00 5.40 -21.26
N ALA A 155 -10.04 5.12 -22.05
CA ALA A 155 -10.80 3.88 -21.97
C ALA A 155 -9.86 2.67 -22.12
N LEU A 156 -9.63 1.98 -21.01
CA LEU A 156 -8.54 1.04 -20.82
C LEU A 156 -8.90 -0.40 -21.25
N ARG A 157 -9.61 -0.55 -22.37
CA ARG A 157 -10.20 -1.84 -22.77
C ARG A 157 -9.41 -2.67 -23.77
N GLU A 158 -8.34 -2.16 -24.38
CA GLU A 158 -7.70 -2.87 -25.52
C GLU A 158 -6.19 -3.16 -25.38
N LYS A 159 -5.43 -2.42 -24.55
CA LYS A 159 -3.97 -2.54 -24.45
C LYS A 159 -3.48 -2.66 -23.00
N ILE A 160 -2.78 -3.75 -22.70
CA ILE A 160 -1.97 -4.01 -21.48
C ILE A 160 -0.81 -3.02 -21.34
N SER A 161 -0.14 -2.63 -22.45
CA SER A 161 0.92 -1.62 -22.44
C SER A 161 0.39 -0.20 -22.27
N ALA A 162 -0.88 0.02 -22.58
CA ALA A 162 -1.60 1.23 -22.23
C ALA A 162 -2.04 1.19 -20.77
N PHE A 163 -1.10 0.86 -19.85
CA PHE A 163 -1.16 1.40 -18.49
C PHE A 163 -1.72 2.82 -18.57
N PRO A 164 -2.65 3.24 -17.70
CA PRO A 164 -3.15 4.60 -17.79
C PRO A 164 -1.92 5.51 -17.76
N TYR A 165 -1.65 6.17 -18.88
CA TYR A 165 -0.54 7.09 -18.99
C TYR A 165 -0.95 8.29 -18.16
N LEU A 166 -0.68 8.19 -16.86
CA LEU A 166 -0.83 9.31 -15.96
C LEU A 166 0.36 10.20 -16.23
N THR A 167 0.11 11.37 -16.82
CA THR A 167 1.15 12.39 -16.93
C THR A 167 1.68 12.72 -15.54
N GLU A 168 2.90 13.24 -15.41
CA GLU A 168 3.40 13.60 -14.08
C GLU A 168 2.48 14.62 -13.37
N SER A 169 1.82 15.49 -14.15
CA SER A 169 0.79 16.39 -13.66
C SER A 169 -0.40 15.64 -13.06
N ASP A 170 -0.99 14.68 -13.81
CA ASP A 170 -2.13 13.89 -13.33
C ASP A 170 -1.77 13.04 -12.11
N ARG A 171 -0.56 12.46 -12.09
CA ARG A 171 -0.05 11.69 -10.95
C ARG A 171 0.00 12.57 -9.70
N MET A 172 0.57 13.77 -9.82
CA MET A 172 0.69 14.70 -8.70
C MET A 172 -0.66 15.26 -8.27
N ALA A 173 -1.56 15.54 -9.21
CA ALA A 173 -2.94 15.95 -8.95
C ALA A 173 -3.69 14.90 -8.12
N LEU A 174 -3.69 13.64 -8.59
CA LEU A 174 -4.27 12.49 -7.88
C LEU A 174 -3.70 12.34 -6.46
N LEU A 175 -2.38 12.33 -6.35
CA LEU A 175 -1.70 12.11 -5.08
C LEU A 175 -1.98 13.24 -4.07
N ARG A 176 -2.13 14.49 -4.52
CA ARG A 176 -2.51 15.63 -3.66
C ARG A 176 -3.99 15.60 -3.28
N ALA A 177 -4.87 15.23 -4.20
CA ALA A 177 -6.31 15.18 -3.98
C ALA A 177 -6.68 14.21 -2.85
N TYR A 178 -6.08 13.02 -2.87
CA TYR A 178 -6.38 11.93 -1.93
C TYR A 178 -5.40 11.83 -0.75
N SER A 179 -4.52 12.83 -0.56
CA SER A 179 -3.52 12.78 0.51
C SER A 179 -4.19 12.76 1.89
N PRO A 180 -3.85 11.80 2.77
CA PRO A 180 -4.45 11.71 4.10
C PRO A 180 -3.91 12.78 5.04
N ILE A 181 -4.69 13.07 6.09
CA ILE A 181 -4.28 13.83 7.26
C ILE A 181 -4.16 12.84 8.43
N PHE A 182 -3.08 12.92 9.17
CA PHE A 182 -2.83 12.08 10.35
C PHE A 182 -3.09 12.90 11.60
N ALA A 183 -3.92 12.41 12.52
CA ALA A 183 -4.07 12.95 13.85
C ALA A 183 -3.13 12.19 14.80
N LEU A 184 -2.06 12.87 15.20
CA LEU A 184 -1.03 12.34 16.10
C LEU A 184 -1.41 12.68 17.54
N PRO A 185 -1.46 11.70 18.46
CA PRO A 185 -1.82 11.95 19.83
C PRO A 185 -0.76 12.81 20.52
N LYS A 186 -1.22 13.80 21.29
CA LYS A 186 -0.40 14.62 22.18
C LYS A 186 -0.34 13.96 23.55
N LEU A 187 0.80 14.12 24.21
CA LEU A 187 0.97 13.86 25.64
C LEU A 187 0.25 14.94 26.47
N GLU A 188 0.23 14.77 27.80
CA GLU A 188 -0.43 15.71 28.72
C GLU A 188 0.16 17.13 28.66
N ASP A 189 1.44 17.26 28.30
CA ASP A 189 2.12 18.53 28.09
C ASP A 189 1.79 19.20 26.73
N GLY A 190 0.94 18.57 25.92
CA GLY A 190 0.50 19.07 24.62
C GLY A 190 1.46 18.78 23.45
N ILE A 191 2.55 18.05 23.67
CA ILE A 191 3.56 17.71 22.66
C ILE A 191 3.33 16.28 22.14
N VAL A 192 3.64 16.04 20.86
CA VAL A 192 3.65 14.67 20.29
C VAL A 192 4.94 13.97 20.71
N ALA A 193 4.84 12.75 21.22
CA ALA A 193 6.03 11.96 21.58
C ALA A 193 7.00 11.77 20.40
N ASP A 194 8.29 11.64 20.68
CA ASP A 194 9.31 11.47 19.63
C ASP A 194 9.06 10.25 18.73
N TYR A 195 8.57 9.15 19.32
CA TYR A 195 8.21 7.95 18.57
C TYR A 195 6.94 8.10 17.74
N ASP A 196 6.03 9.01 18.12
CA ASP A 196 4.81 9.32 17.35
C ASP A 196 5.05 10.42 16.30
N SER A 197 6.25 11.00 16.25
CA SER A 197 6.62 12.07 15.32
C SER A 197 7.11 11.52 13.97
N PRO A 198 6.47 11.86 12.84
CA PRO A 198 6.93 11.44 11.52
C PRO A 198 8.32 11.95 11.17
N GLY A 199 9.07 11.16 10.41
CA GLY A 199 10.43 11.50 10.01
C GLY A 199 10.89 10.83 8.72
N THR A 200 12.14 11.07 8.37
CA THR A 200 12.79 10.41 7.22
C THR A 200 13.60 9.21 7.72
N PRO A 201 13.26 7.97 7.31
CA PRO A 201 14.06 6.80 7.64
C PRO A 201 15.27 6.67 6.71
N SER A 202 16.31 6.02 7.20
CA SER A 202 17.40 5.50 6.38
C SER A 202 17.77 4.06 6.77
N ALA A 203 18.73 3.47 6.06
CA ALA A 203 19.27 2.16 6.39
C ALA A 203 19.77 2.06 7.85
N GLU A 204 20.26 3.16 8.41
CA GLU A 204 20.97 3.19 9.70
C GLU A 204 20.30 4.11 10.73
N THR A 205 19.64 5.18 10.30
CA THR A 205 19.14 6.26 11.17
C THR A 205 17.68 6.62 10.89
N PHE A 206 17.15 7.53 11.69
CA PHE A 206 15.85 8.17 11.50
C PHE A 206 15.99 9.67 11.85
N ASP A 207 15.53 10.56 10.97
CA ASP A 207 15.59 12.01 11.18
C ASP A 207 14.18 12.60 11.32
N SER A 208 13.74 12.85 12.56
CA SER A 208 12.44 13.46 12.88
C SER A 208 12.35 14.94 12.49
N ARG A 209 13.48 15.60 12.23
CA ARG A 209 13.52 17.01 11.79
C ARG A 209 13.14 17.16 10.32
N LYS A 210 13.13 16.07 9.56
CA LYS A 210 12.78 16.03 8.14
C LYS A 210 11.52 15.17 7.93
N PRO A 211 10.35 15.58 8.43
CA PRO A 211 9.13 14.82 8.20
C PRO A 211 8.80 14.75 6.71
N GLY A 212 8.11 13.69 6.30
CA GLY A 212 7.66 13.51 4.92
C GLY A 212 6.62 12.42 4.81
N ILE A 213 5.72 12.57 3.83
CA ILE A 213 4.78 11.52 3.44
C ILE A 213 5.27 11.00 2.10
N TYR A 214 5.68 9.73 2.05
CA TYR A 214 6.16 9.10 0.83
C TYR A 214 4.99 8.53 0.04
N SER A 215 4.97 8.71 -1.26
CA SER A 215 3.86 8.22 -2.08
C SER A 215 4.29 7.55 -3.36
N TYR A 216 3.44 6.64 -3.83
CA TYR A 216 3.57 5.99 -5.13
C TYR A 216 2.21 5.55 -5.65
N ILE A 217 2.15 5.33 -6.96
CA ILE A 217 0.98 4.78 -7.64
C ILE A 217 1.34 3.39 -8.13
N ASP A 218 0.46 2.43 -7.85
CA ASP A 218 0.48 1.13 -8.49
C ASP A 218 -0.92 0.76 -8.98
N PHE A 219 -1.09 -0.48 -9.46
CA PHE A 219 -2.31 -0.90 -10.14
C PHE A 219 -2.82 -2.22 -9.63
N GLY A 220 -4.14 -2.31 -9.50
CA GLY A 220 -4.85 -3.54 -9.16
C GLY A 220 -5.83 -3.94 -10.27
N ARG A 221 -6.67 -4.91 -9.95
CA ARG A 221 -7.76 -5.39 -10.78
C ARG A 221 -9.01 -5.50 -9.91
N PHE A 222 -10.14 -5.17 -10.51
CA PHE A 222 -11.44 -5.38 -9.89
C PHE A 222 -12.50 -5.59 -10.97
N GLN A 223 -13.21 -6.71 -10.93
CA GLN A 223 -14.28 -7.04 -11.90
C GLN A 223 -13.84 -6.87 -13.36
N ASN A 224 -12.64 -7.38 -13.67
CA ASN A 224 -12.00 -7.31 -14.99
C ASN A 224 -11.61 -5.90 -15.47
N GLN A 225 -11.68 -4.88 -14.59
CA GLN A 225 -11.15 -3.55 -14.83
C GLN A 225 -9.80 -3.39 -14.12
N ILE A 226 -8.92 -2.55 -14.67
CA ILE A 226 -7.70 -2.13 -13.97
C ILE A 226 -8.11 -1.05 -12.95
N THR A 227 -7.59 -1.15 -11.73
CA THR A 227 -7.79 -0.13 -10.70
C THR A 227 -6.49 0.63 -10.46
N ILE A 228 -6.62 1.88 -10.05
CA ILE A 228 -5.50 2.73 -9.65
C ILE A 228 -5.41 2.70 -8.13
N ARG A 229 -4.19 2.56 -7.63
CA ARG A 229 -3.91 2.45 -6.21
C ARG A 229 -2.95 3.55 -5.79
N LEU A 230 -3.45 4.49 -5.01
CA LEU A 230 -2.66 5.61 -4.49
C LEU A 230 -2.15 5.22 -3.10
N ASN A 231 -0.84 5.11 -2.93
CA ASN A 231 -0.23 4.64 -1.69
C ASN A 231 0.49 5.80 -0.99
N TYR A 232 0.31 5.93 0.32
CA TYR A 232 0.93 6.93 1.19
C TYR A 232 1.59 6.23 2.37
N VAL A 233 2.87 6.50 2.60
CA VAL A 233 3.68 5.87 3.64
C VAL A 233 4.25 6.95 4.56
N VAL A 234 3.95 6.83 5.85
CA VAL A 234 4.53 7.66 6.91
C VAL A 234 5.39 6.78 7.81
N TRP A 235 6.54 7.28 8.23
CA TRP A 235 7.53 6.55 9.02
C TRP A 235 7.74 7.17 10.39
N PHE A 236 7.95 6.30 11.37
CA PHE A 236 8.15 6.60 12.78
C PHE A 236 9.47 5.98 13.25
N SER A 237 10.07 6.52 14.30
CA SER A 237 11.41 6.11 14.75
C SER A 237 11.43 4.68 15.27
N GLU A 238 10.37 4.25 15.95
CA GLU A 238 10.26 2.95 16.62
C GLU A 238 8.81 2.62 17.00
N ARG A 239 8.57 1.36 17.36
CA ARG A 239 7.45 0.95 18.22
C ARG A 239 8.00 0.76 19.64
N PRO A 240 7.79 1.71 20.57
CA PRO A 240 8.37 1.63 21.91
C PRO A 240 7.83 0.42 22.68
N ARG A 241 8.65 -0.08 23.60
CA ARG A 241 8.25 -1.15 24.52
C ARG A 241 7.23 -0.61 25.52
N LYS A 242 6.04 -1.22 25.59
CA LYS A 242 5.04 -0.84 26.59
C LYS A 242 5.38 -1.39 27.99
N LYS A 243 5.49 -2.72 28.15
CA LYS A 243 5.96 -3.42 29.38
C LYS A 243 6.41 -4.86 29.07
N GLY A 244 7.32 -5.42 29.87
CA GLY A 244 7.71 -6.84 29.81
C GLY A 244 8.39 -7.26 28.51
N LEU A 245 8.22 -8.54 28.13
CA LEU A 245 8.67 -9.07 26.83
C LEU A 245 7.69 -8.68 25.71
N ASP A 246 7.84 -7.48 25.16
CA ASP A 246 7.07 -7.02 23.99
C ASP A 246 7.76 -7.45 22.69
N LEU A 247 7.33 -8.58 22.13
CA LEU A 247 7.88 -9.17 20.90
C LEU A 247 7.71 -8.29 19.66
N LEU A 248 6.76 -7.34 19.72
CA LEU A 248 6.36 -6.48 18.60
C LEU A 248 7.06 -5.12 18.63
N SER A 249 7.77 -4.80 19.71
CA SER A 249 8.58 -3.60 19.83
C SER A 249 9.82 -3.66 18.93
N GLY A 250 10.34 -2.49 18.57
CA GLY A 250 11.62 -2.38 17.87
C GLY A 250 11.77 -1.14 17.01
N ASP A 251 12.96 -1.01 16.44
CA ASP A 251 13.34 0.04 15.51
C ASP A 251 12.42 0.14 14.30
N LEU A 252 12.08 1.37 13.95
CA LEU A 252 11.19 1.76 12.87
C LEU A 252 9.78 1.17 12.98
N ASP A 253 8.84 2.06 12.73
CA ASP A 253 7.50 1.67 12.37
C ASP A 253 7.03 2.51 11.20
N SER A 254 5.98 2.07 10.53
CA SER A 254 5.39 2.84 9.46
C SER A 254 3.98 2.39 9.19
N LEU A 255 3.19 3.33 8.70
CA LEU A 255 1.82 3.11 8.28
C LEU A 255 1.72 3.38 6.79
N VAL A 256 1.12 2.43 6.07
CA VAL A 256 0.70 2.59 4.68
C VAL A 256 -0.80 2.83 4.67
N TRP A 257 -1.22 3.91 4.03
CA TRP A 257 -2.61 4.20 3.68
C TRP A 257 -2.75 4.12 2.17
N ARG A 258 -3.76 3.41 1.67
CA ARG A 258 -3.97 3.28 0.24
C ARG A 258 -5.42 3.48 -0.15
N VAL A 259 -5.61 4.15 -1.28
CA VAL A 259 -6.90 4.37 -1.93
C VAL A 259 -7.01 3.51 -3.18
N HIS A 260 -8.14 2.86 -3.40
CA HIS A 260 -8.45 2.09 -4.61
C HIS A 260 -9.47 2.82 -5.46
N LEU A 261 -9.09 3.19 -6.68
CA LEU A 261 -9.90 3.95 -7.63
C LEU A 261 -10.21 3.13 -8.89
N LEU A 262 -11.43 3.28 -9.39
CA LEU A 262 -11.79 2.87 -10.75
C LEU A 262 -11.19 3.84 -11.78
N PRO A 263 -11.09 3.44 -13.07
CA PRO A 263 -10.73 4.33 -14.18
C PRO A 263 -11.76 5.41 -14.49
N ASN A 264 -12.71 5.71 -13.63
CA ASN A 264 -13.58 6.88 -13.76
C ASN A 264 -13.47 7.80 -12.52
N GLY A 265 -12.50 7.52 -11.63
CA GLY A 265 -12.31 8.24 -10.38
C GLY A 265 -13.15 7.72 -9.22
N GLY A 266 -14.09 6.80 -9.46
CA GLY A 266 -14.92 6.22 -8.41
C GLY A 266 -14.08 5.45 -7.39
N VAL A 267 -14.26 5.77 -6.11
CA VAL A 267 -13.55 5.09 -5.01
C VAL A 267 -14.21 3.75 -4.70
N LEU A 268 -13.43 2.68 -4.67
CA LEU A 268 -13.90 1.33 -4.30
C LEU A 268 -13.75 1.07 -2.80
N ALA A 269 -12.58 1.42 -2.25
CA ALA A 269 -12.21 1.19 -0.87
C ALA A 269 -10.94 1.96 -0.52
N TRP A 270 -10.66 2.03 0.77
CA TRP A 270 -9.35 2.35 1.33
C TRP A 270 -8.83 1.14 2.10
N ASP A 271 -7.53 0.97 2.16
CA ASP A 271 -6.94 0.00 3.09
C ASP A 271 -5.67 0.52 3.73
N THR A 272 -5.26 -0.17 4.77
CA THR A 272 -4.05 0.15 5.52
C THR A 272 -3.31 -1.11 5.92
N VAL A 273 -1.99 -0.96 6.05
CA VAL A 273 -1.10 -1.98 6.58
C VAL A 273 0.12 -1.28 7.18
N HIS A 274 0.79 -1.89 8.14
CA HIS A 274 2.15 -1.44 8.49
C HIS A 274 3.14 -1.89 7.41
N SER A 275 4.28 -1.20 7.22
CA SER A 275 5.23 -1.67 6.18
C SER A 275 5.84 -3.03 6.48
N CYS A 276 5.71 -3.57 7.69
CA CYS A 276 6.05 -4.97 7.98
C CYS A 276 5.11 -6.01 7.35
N GLY A 277 3.90 -5.58 6.94
CA GLY A 277 2.82 -6.42 6.44
C GLY A 277 1.76 -6.77 7.49
N CYS A 278 1.91 -6.33 8.74
CA CYS A 278 0.99 -6.63 9.83
C CYS A 278 -0.25 -5.71 9.84
N TRP A 279 -1.32 -6.20 10.47
CA TRP A 279 -2.58 -5.48 10.71
C TRP A 279 -3.23 -4.89 9.45
N TYR A 280 -3.33 -5.69 8.39
CA TYR A 280 -4.10 -5.28 7.21
C TYR A 280 -5.57 -5.04 7.57
N ARG A 281 -6.11 -3.88 7.20
CA ARG A 281 -7.50 -3.47 7.42
C ARG A 281 -8.04 -2.80 6.16
N ILE A 282 -9.31 -3.00 5.86
CA ILE A 282 -9.99 -2.39 4.71
C ILE A 282 -11.22 -1.61 5.15
N TYR A 283 -11.49 -0.49 4.49
CA TYR A 283 -12.61 0.41 4.69
C TYR A 283 -13.36 0.53 3.35
N PRO A 284 -14.55 -0.07 3.19
CA PRO A 284 -15.28 0.00 1.94
C PRO A 284 -15.81 1.42 1.70
N ALA A 285 -15.94 1.82 0.43
CA ALA A 285 -16.73 2.99 0.08
C ALA A 285 -18.23 2.71 0.22
N GLU A 286 -19.02 3.76 0.43
CA GLU A 286 -20.48 3.65 0.39
C GLU A 286 -20.96 3.03 -0.94
N GLY A 287 -21.89 2.08 -0.87
CA GLY A 287 -22.32 1.26 -2.02
C GLY A 287 -21.44 0.02 -2.27
N MET A 288 -20.41 -0.20 -1.46
CA MET A 288 -19.54 -1.38 -1.47
C MET A 288 -19.59 -2.11 -0.13
N LEU A 289 -19.42 -3.44 -0.18
CA LEU A 289 -19.36 -4.28 1.02
C LEU A 289 -18.30 -5.36 0.89
N ILE A 290 -17.85 -5.86 2.04
CA ILE A 290 -16.86 -6.93 2.13
C ILE A 290 -17.52 -8.20 2.63
N ARG A 291 -17.41 -9.29 1.87
CA ARG A 291 -17.81 -10.64 2.26
C ARG A 291 -16.57 -11.52 2.46
N PRO A 292 -15.98 -11.51 3.66
CA PRO A 292 -14.75 -12.25 3.89
C PRO A 292 -14.99 -13.76 3.76
N SER A 293 -13.98 -14.49 3.30
CA SER A 293 -14.04 -15.94 3.21
C SER A 293 -14.16 -16.57 4.60
N GLY A 294 -15.18 -17.40 4.82
CA GLY A 294 -15.33 -18.20 6.06
C GLY A 294 -14.40 -19.42 6.17
N LYS A 295 -13.45 -19.59 5.23
CA LYS A 295 -12.57 -20.77 5.18
C LYS A 295 -11.60 -20.79 6.37
N PHE A 296 -11.31 -21.99 6.88
CA PHE A 296 -10.46 -22.14 8.05
C PHE A 296 -9.03 -21.61 7.84
N PHE A 297 -8.42 -21.97 6.71
CA PHE A 297 -7.04 -21.60 6.33
C PHE A 297 -6.92 -20.27 5.58
N THR A 298 -7.89 -19.38 5.76
CA THR A 298 -7.83 -18.00 5.28
C THR A 298 -7.83 -17.07 6.49
N GLU A 299 -6.88 -16.15 6.56
CA GLU A 299 -6.89 -15.13 7.60
C GLU A 299 -8.10 -14.20 7.43
N PRO A 300 -8.92 -14.00 8.48
CA PRO A 300 -10.02 -13.05 8.42
C PRO A 300 -9.48 -11.64 8.21
N VAL A 301 -10.25 -10.78 7.55
CA VAL A 301 -9.88 -9.39 7.29
C VAL A 301 -10.69 -8.49 8.20
N TYR A 302 -10.04 -7.52 8.84
CA TYR A 302 -10.75 -6.47 9.54
C TYR A 302 -11.42 -5.53 8.52
N VAL A 303 -12.73 -5.37 8.65
CA VAL A 303 -13.51 -4.42 7.88
C VAL A 303 -13.90 -3.28 8.81
N GLY A 304 -13.37 -2.09 8.53
CA GLY A 304 -13.72 -0.87 9.26
C GLY A 304 -15.02 -0.25 8.77
N LYS A 305 -15.35 0.91 9.31
CA LYS A 305 -16.55 1.65 8.92
C LYS A 305 -16.52 2.03 7.43
N THR A 306 -17.69 1.99 6.79
CA THR A 306 -17.90 2.52 5.44
C THR A 306 -17.62 4.03 5.39
N LEU A 307 -16.90 4.48 4.37
CA LEU A 307 -16.49 5.88 4.20
C LEU A 307 -17.14 6.52 2.97
N LEU A 308 -17.33 7.84 3.01
CA LEU A 308 -17.93 8.58 1.91
C LEU A 308 -16.98 8.64 0.70
N PRO A 309 -17.38 8.17 -0.51
CA PRO A 309 -16.53 8.22 -1.69
C PRO A 309 -16.20 9.65 -2.16
N ASN A 310 -17.12 10.59 -1.93
CA ASN A 310 -17.00 11.97 -2.40
C ASN A 310 -16.13 12.88 -1.50
N SER A 311 -15.62 12.36 -0.38
CA SER A 311 -14.64 13.07 0.45
C SER A 311 -13.25 12.46 0.21
N PRO A 312 -12.43 13.01 -0.70
CA PRO A 312 -11.22 12.35 -1.17
C PRO A 312 -10.15 12.24 -0.07
N ARG A 313 -10.11 13.20 0.87
CA ARG A 313 -9.16 13.22 1.98
C ARG A 313 -9.75 12.58 3.23
N LYS A 314 -8.99 11.70 3.86
CA LYS A 314 -9.36 11.06 5.12
C LYS A 314 -8.47 11.53 6.26
N LEU A 315 -9.08 11.69 7.43
CA LEU A 315 -8.42 11.95 8.70
C LEU A 315 -8.22 10.62 9.43
N LEU A 316 -6.95 10.29 9.71
CA LEU A 316 -6.53 9.03 10.31
C LEU A 316 -6.08 9.29 11.75
N TYR A 317 -6.85 8.84 12.73
CA TYR A 317 -6.48 8.93 14.14
C TYR A 317 -5.51 7.81 14.48
N LEU A 318 -4.31 8.16 14.94
CA LEU A 318 -3.28 7.17 15.25
C LEU A 318 -3.17 6.90 16.75
N ALA A 319 -2.94 5.64 17.09
CA ALA A 319 -2.64 5.21 18.46
C ALA A 319 -1.18 5.47 18.83
N SER A 320 -0.96 6.10 19.98
CA SER A 320 0.38 6.38 20.48
C SER A 320 1.22 5.10 20.68
N GLY A 321 2.43 5.13 20.13
CA GLY A 321 3.47 4.11 20.23
C GLY A 321 3.18 2.82 19.47
N THR A 322 2.00 2.66 18.86
CA THR A 322 1.72 1.51 17.98
C THR A 322 1.38 1.91 16.57
N HIS A 323 1.07 3.19 16.34
CA HIS A 323 0.69 3.78 15.06
C HIS A 323 -0.48 3.09 14.35
N HIS A 324 -1.24 2.24 15.07
CA HIS A 324 -2.47 1.68 14.56
C HIS A 324 -3.48 2.81 14.30
N ILE A 325 -4.36 2.60 13.33
CA ILE A 325 -5.47 3.52 13.10
C ILE A 325 -6.57 3.22 14.12
N ASP A 326 -6.85 4.16 15.01
CA ASP A 326 -7.96 4.06 15.96
C ASP A 326 -9.29 4.38 15.31
N ALA A 327 -9.33 5.38 14.43
CA ALA A 327 -10.50 5.69 13.62
C ALA A 327 -10.12 6.38 12.30
N VAL A 328 -11.01 6.24 11.31
CA VAL A 328 -10.96 7.00 10.06
C VAL A 328 -12.19 7.88 9.96
N ARG A 329 -12.00 9.15 9.59
CA ARG A 329 -13.08 10.11 9.37
C ARG A 329 -12.88 10.89 8.07
N ASP A 330 -13.97 11.41 7.54
CA ASP A 330 -13.96 12.40 6.45
C ASP A 330 -13.49 13.75 7.00
N VAL A 331 -12.61 14.44 6.26
CA VAL A 331 -11.99 15.70 6.71
C VAL A 331 -13.03 16.82 6.86
N ASP A 332 -14.00 16.88 5.94
CA ASP A 332 -14.96 17.98 5.78
C ASP A 332 -15.94 18.13 6.96
N ARG A 333 -15.97 17.17 7.88
CA ARG A 333 -16.88 17.15 9.04
C ARG A 333 -16.23 17.51 10.38
N PHE A 334 -14.89 17.56 10.49
CA PHE A 334 -14.25 17.51 11.82
C PHE A 334 -13.10 18.47 12.07
N ILE A 335 -12.41 18.97 11.05
CA ILE A 335 -11.37 19.98 11.31
C ILE A 335 -12.08 21.31 11.58
N LYS A 336 -12.37 21.60 12.86
CA LYS A 336 -12.78 22.95 13.29
C LYS A 336 -11.73 23.94 12.78
N THR A 337 -12.19 25.10 12.31
CA THR A 337 -11.45 26.24 11.72
C THR A 337 -10.16 26.66 12.45
N THR A 338 -9.94 26.21 13.69
CA THR A 338 -8.82 26.57 14.56
C THR A 338 -7.71 25.50 14.66
N SER A 339 -7.87 24.33 14.04
CA SER A 339 -6.85 23.27 14.13
C SER A 339 -5.67 23.55 13.19
N THR A 340 -4.47 23.76 13.76
CA THR A 340 -3.24 23.92 12.97
C THR A 340 -2.77 22.56 12.45
N VAL A 341 -2.71 22.41 11.12
CA VAL A 341 -2.08 21.26 10.47
C VAL A 341 -0.61 21.56 10.24
N ARG A 342 0.28 20.69 10.75
CA ARG A 342 1.71 20.72 10.44
C ARG A 342 1.92 20.10 9.07
N PHE A 343 2.42 20.90 8.13
CA PHE A 343 2.66 20.45 6.77
C PHE A 343 4.03 19.78 6.62
N ALA A 344 4.08 18.76 5.76
CA ALA A 344 5.30 18.11 5.30
C ALA A 344 5.25 17.89 3.79
N PRO A 345 6.41 17.77 3.12
CA PRO A 345 6.43 17.46 1.69
C PRO A 345 5.84 16.08 1.39
N LEU A 346 5.08 16.01 0.29
CA LEU A 346 4.74 14.76 -0.38
C LEU A 346 5.94 14.32 -1.23
N LYS A 347 6.66 13.30 -0.78
CA LYS A 347 7.89 12.78 -1.39
C LYS A 347 7.61 11.57 -2.27
N SER A 348 8.46 11.32 -3.26
CA SER A 348 8.37 10.09 -4.04
C SER A 348 8.89 8.91 -3.21
N TYR A 349 8.15 7.81 -3.15
CA TYR A 349 8.65 6.59 -2.48
C TYR A 349 9.96 6.07 -3.10
N SER A 350 10.22 6.41 -4.37
CA SER A 350 11.47 6.06 -5.02
C SER A 350 12.71 6.69 -4.36
N GLU A 351 12.56 7.79 -3.63
CA GLU A 351 13.64 8.39 -2.84
C GLU A 351 14.16 7.42 -1.76
N LEU A 352 13.28 6.59 -1.18
CA LEU A 352 13.67 5.55 -0.21
C LEU A 352 14.40 4.39 -0.90
N LEU A 353 13.97 4.03 -2.12
CA LEU A 353 14.57 2.96 -2.91
C LEU A 353 15.96 3.33 -3.46
N ALA A 354 16.19 4.62 -3.70
CA ALA A 354 17.43 5.15 -4.27
C ALA A 354 18.49 5.54 -3.22
N GLN A 355 18.22 5.36 -1.92
CA GLN A 355 19.15 5.71 -0.86
C GLN A 355 20.49 4.94 -0.97
N GLN A 356 21.57 5.59 -0.52
CA GLN A 356 22.87 4.98 -0.35
C GLN A 356 23.40 5.26 1.07
N PRO A 357 23.72 4.23 1.86
CA PRO A 357 23.51 2.80 1.56
C PRO A 357 22.01 2.45 1.39
N PRO A 358 21.67 1.38 0.62
CA PRO A 358 20.28 0.99 0.39
C PRO A 358 19.54 0.68 1.70
N MET A 359 18.36 1.28 1.88
CA MET A 359 17.50 1.05 3.04
C MET A 359 16.94 -0.38 3.08
N PHE A 360 16.63 -0.96 1.92
CA PHE A 360 16.06 -2.29 1.78
C PHE A 360 17.07 -3.27 1.21
N ASP A 361 17.16 -4.46 1.79
CA ASP A 361 17.99 -5.54 1.26
C ASP A 361 17.35 -6.23 0.03
N SER A 362 18.00 -7.29 -0.48
CA SER A 362 17.52 -8.05 -1.64
C SER A 362 16.17 -8.75 -1.43
N GLU A 363 15.74 -8.95 -0.18
CA GLU A 363 14.42 -9.48 0.19
C GLU A 363 13.41 -8.35 0.45
N GLY A 364 13.83 -7.09 0.26
CA GLY A 364 13.03 -5.90 0.51
C GLY A 364 12.95 -5.53 1.98
N ILE A 365 13.84 -6.01 2.85
CA ILE A 365 13.74 -5.83 4.30
C ILE A 365 14.66 -4.70 4.79
N VAL A 366 14.18 -3.86 5.70
CA VAL A 366 15.01 -2.90 6.42
C VAL A 366 15.72 -3.61 7.58
N LYS A 367 17.03 -3.85 7.44
CA LYS A 367 17.77 -4.75 8.35
C LYS A 367 17.70 -4.38 9.83
N ARG A 368 17.70 -3.09 10.18
CA ARG A 368 17.64 -2.65 11.59
C ARG A 368 16.26 -2.83 12.23
N SER A 369 15.20 -2.88 11.44
CA SER A 369 13.81 -2.97 11.93
C SER A 369 13.37 -4.38 12.38
N LYS A 370 14.30 -5.31 12.54
CA LYS A 370 13.97 -6.70 12.85
C LYS A 370 13.40 -6.80 14.28
N ARG A 371 12.22 -7.40 14.40
CA ARG A 371 11.54 -7.61 15.68
C ARG A 371 11.77 -9.01 16.24
N VAL A 372 11.59 -9.18 17.55
CA VAL A 372 11.80 -10.48 18.24
C VAL A 372 10.74 -11.50 17.80
N GLU A 373 9.54 -11.05 17.43
CA GLU A 373 8.45 -11.90 16.92
C GLU A 373 8.88 -12.81 15.76
N ARG A 374 9.93 -12.45 14.99
CA ARG A 374 10.48 -13.29 13.91
C ARG A 374 10.81 -14.72 14.35
N TRP A 375 11.16 -14.93 15.62
CA TRP A 375 11.52 -16.23 16.19
C TRP A 375 10.32 -17.05 16.65
N LEU A 376 9.18 -16.40 16.89
CA LEU A 376 7.93 -17.07 17.22
C LEU A 376 7.10 -17.32 15.96
N PHE A 377 7.14 -16.38 15.00
CA PHE A 377 6.25 -16.35 13.84
C PHE A 377 6.85 -17.01 12.59
N TRP A 378 8.08 -17.53 12.67
CA TRP A 378 8.72 -18.22 11.54
C TRP A 378 7.93 -19.40 10.95
N PRO A 379 7.11 -20.18 11.71
CA PRO A 379 6.32 -21.27 11.14
C PRO A 379 5.28 -20.79 10.12
N MET A 380 4.91 -19.50 10.16
CA MET A 380 3.99 -18.91 9.18
C MET A 380 4.66 -18.70 7.80
N GLY A 381 5.95 -18.98 7.70
CA GLY A 381 6.72 -18.94 6.45
C GLY A 381 7.15 -17.53 6.02
N ILE A 382 6.91 -16.50 6.83
CA ILE A 382 7.33 -15.13 6.55
C ILE A 382 8.78 -14.95 7.01
N ILE A 383 9.65 -14.41 6.14
CA ILE A 383 11.04 -14.12 6.52
C ILE A 383 11.06 -12.90 7.44
N SER A 384 11.58 -13.04 8.66
CA SER A 384 11.73 -11.92 9.59
C SER A 384 10.41 -11.16 9.81
N ALA A 385 9.37 -11.88 10.27
CA ALA A 385 8.10 -11.25 10.66
C ALA A 385 8.35 -10.05 11.58
N GLY A 386 7.59 -8.97 11.36
CA GLY A 386 7.75 -7.70 12.07
C GLY A 386 8.73 -6.71 11.46
N ALA A 387 9.69 -7.15 10.64
CA ALA A 387 10.61 -6.23 9.99
C ALA A 387 9.92 -5.41 8.89
N MET A 388 10.23 -4.12 8.82
CA MET A 388 9.73 -3.19 7.80
C MET A 388 10.20 -3.60 6.41
N ARG A 389 9.33 -3.39 5.41
CA ARG A 389 9.53 -3.88 4.06
C ARG A 389 9.31 -2.81 2.99
N ALA A 390 9.95 -3.01 1.85
CA ALA A 390 9.68 -2.27 0.64
C ALA A 390 8.29 -2.61 0.08
N SER A 391 7.68 -1.65 -0.61
CA SER A 391 6.48 -1.90 -1.41
C SER A 391 6.68 -3.10 -2.36
N GLY A 392 5.65 -3.93 -2.49
CA GLY A 392 5.70 -5.16 -3.31
C GLY A 392 6.29 -6.40 -2.63
N SER A 393 6.77 -6.29 -1.39
CA SER A 393 7.34 -7.42 -0.62
C SER A 393 6.58 -7.78 0.66
N GLN A 394 5.46 -7.10 0.91
CA GLN A 394 4.63 -7.28 2.10
C GLN A 394 3.74 -8.52 1.98
N ALA A 395 4.05 -9.53 2.81
CA ALA A 395 3.13 -10.60 3.15
C ALA A 395 2.15 -10.09 4.22
N ILE A 396 0.85 -10.17 3.95
CA ILE A 396 -0.19 -9.54 4.80
C ILE A 396 -1.15 -10.54 5.46
N ALA A 397 -0.76 -11.81 5.52
CA ALA A 397 -1.52 -12.82 6.24
C ALA A 397 -0.58 -13.85 6.87
N PHE A 398 -0.79 -14.18 8.14
CA PHE A 398 -0.16 -15.34 8.77
C PHE A 398 -0.87 -16.63 8.36
N ILE A 399 -2.19 -16.58 8.15
CA ILE A 399 -3.01 -17.73 7.77
C ILE A 399 -3.37 -17.66 6.29
N GLY A 400 -2.92 -18.67 5.54
CA GLY A 400 -3.04 -18.70 4.09
C GLY A 400 -1.87 -17.97 3.45
N LYS A 401 -2.08 -17.36 2.28
CA LYS A 401 -1.11 -16.50 1.63
C LYS A 401 -1.84 -15.32 1.02
N ARG A 402 -1.39 -14.12 1.37
CA ARG A 402 -1.89 -12.86 0.82
C ARG A 402 -0.76 -11.85 0.69
N HIS A 403 -0.79 -11.03 -0.35
CA HIS A 403 0.23 -10.00 -0.63
C HIS A 403 -0.43 -8.64 -0.77
N PHE A 404 0.19 -7.60 -0.22
CA PHE A 404 -0.37 -6.25 -0.30
C PHE A 404 -0.42 -5.72 -1.75
N ASP A 405 0.54 -6.12 -2.59
CA ASP A 405 0.63 -5.75 -4.00
C ASP A 405 -0.16 -6.66 -4.94
N ASP A 406 -0.88 -7.67 -4.41
CA ASP A 406 -1.68 -8.58 -5.24
C ASP A 406 -2.68 -7.76 -6.08
N PRO A 407 -2.71 -7.94 -7.41
CA PRO A 407 -3.65 -7.21 -8.24
C PRO A 407 -5.10 -7.54 -7.91
N PHE A 408 -5.42 -8.76 -7.48
CA PHE A 408 -6.79 -9.20 -7.19
C PHE A 408 -7.14 -9.10 -5.70
N LEU A 409 -6.39 -8.32 -4.91
CA LEU A 409 -6.56 -8.24 -3.47
C LEU A 409 -8.01 -7.91 -3.07
N LEU A 410 -8.67 -6.98 -3.77
CA LEU A 410 -10.05 -6.59 -3.46
C LEU A 410 -11.03 -7.75 -3.64
N GLU A 411 -10.88 -8.56 -4.70
CA GLU A 411 -11.70 -9.76 -4.87
C GLU A 411 -11.34 -10.84 -3.86
N GLU A 412 -10.05 -11.00 -3.52
CA GLU A 412 -9.58 -11.98 -2.53
C GLU A 412 -10.18 -11.73 -1.14
N VAL A 413 -10.30 -10.46 -0.74
CA VAL A 413 -10.92 -10.07 0.54
C VAL A 413 -12.45 -10.03 0.46
N GLY A 414 -13.03 -10.19 -0.72
CA GLY A 414 -14.47 -10.32 -0.93
C GLY A 414 -15.20 -8.99 -1.12
N LEU A 415 -14.55 -7.97 -1.68
CA LEU A 415 -15.20 -6.70 -2.03
C LEU A 415 -16.24 -6.92 -3.15
N GLU A 416 -17.46 -6.45 -2.92
CA GLU A 416 -18.58 -6.52 -3.86
C GLU A 416 -19.35 -5.20 -3.88
N SER A 417 -20.05 -4.91 -4.99
CA SER A 417 -20.98 -3.78 -5.06
C SER A 417 -22.36 -4.19 -4.55
N GLU A 418 -22.99 -3.33 -3.75
CA GLU A 418 -24.33 -3.56 -3.17
C GLU A 418 -25.40 -3.76 -4.26
N SER A 419 -25.33 -3.02 -5.36
CA SER A 419 -26.27 -3.10 -6.49
C SER A 419 -26.39 -4.49 -7.12
N ARG A 420 -25.32 -5.31 -7.08
CA ARG A 420 -25.33 -6.69 -7.62
C ARG A 420 -26.08 -7.69 -6.74
N ILE A 421 -26.42 -7.32 -5.51
CA ILE A 421 -27.14 -8.18 -4.58
C ILE A 421 -28.64 -8.14 -4.84
N THR A 422 -29.17 -6.97 -5.21
CA THR A 422 -30.60 -6.78 -5.52
C THR A 422 -31.02 -7.52 -6.78
N LEU A 423 -30.09 -7.86 -7.68
CA LEU A 423 -30.35 -8.65 -8.89
C LEU A 423 -30.22 -10.18 -8.68
N LYS A 424 -29.77 -10.62 -7.50
CA LYS A 424 -29.60 -12.05 -7.15
C LYS A 424 -30.54 -12.52 -6.04
N LYS A 425 -31.37 -11.62 -5.51
CA LYS A 425 -32.56 -11.95 -4.71
C LYS A 425 -33.77 -11.77 -5.61
#